data_AF-A0A5Q4SH48-F1
#
_entry.id   AF-A0A5Q4SH48-F1
#
_cell.length_a   1.000
_cell.length_b   1.000
_cell.length_c   1.000
_cell.angle_alpha   90.00
_cell.angle_beta   90.00
_cell.angle_gamma   90.00
#
_symmetry.space_group_name_H-M   'P 1'
#
loop_
_entity.id
_entity.type
_entity.pdbx_description
1 polymer ?
#
loop_
_entity_poly.entity_id
_entity_poly.type
_entity_poly.pdbx_seq_one_letter_code
_entity_poly.pdbx_strand_id
1 'polypeptide(L)'
;MRLRTTTAAIVAVLAVTLVGCSSDEGGETEADATRSTVAEPSSASDDSASDDSASDDSGSAESAGIPPEPTGAERDAVLAAIRDVNGNLTHDEDKAVDAARNQCSSLDGGGSDPDHSAAQRFSYDGVTLTDDDGRHINIGLRKTLCPQS
;
A
#
# COMPACT_ATOMS: atom_id res chain seq x y z
N MET A 1 -43.85 -3.64 -22.61
CA MET A 1 -44.44 -4.69 -21.75
C MET A 1 -43.53 -4.83 -20.54
N ARG A 2 -44.05 -4.57 -19.33
CA ARG A 2 -43.32 -4.62 -18.07
C ARG A 2 -43.45 -6.02 -17.50
N LEU A 3 -42.36 -6.77 -17.42
CA LEU A 3 -42.33 -8.06 -16.74
C LEU A 3 -41.91 -7.81 -15.28
N ARG A 4 -42.89 -7.95 -14.39
CA ARG A 4 -42.72 -7.96 -12.94
C ARG A 4 -42.56 -9.42 -12.53
N THR A 5 -41.41 -9.80 -11.97
CA THR A 5 -41.21 -11.09 -11.32
C THR A 5 -40.91 -10.88 -9.84
N THR A 6 -41.91 -11.21 -9.03
CA THR A 6 -41.90 -11.33 -7.57
C THR A 6 -41.39 -12.71 -7.14
N THR A 7 -41.13 -12.86 -5.82
CA THR A 7 -40.82 -14.06 -5.00
C THR A 7 -39.36 -14.52 -4.95
N ALA A 8 -38.75 -14.88 -3.81
CA ALA A 8 -39.19 -14.97 -2.40
C ALA A 8 -37.97 -14.92 -1.46
N ALA A 9 -38.23 -14.57 -0.19
CA ALA A 9 -37.28 -14.49 0.92
C ALA A 9 -36.78 -15.86 1.40
N ILE A 10 -35.53 -15.91 1.89
CA ILE A 10 -35.06 -16.94 2.83
C ILE A 10 -34.32 -16.24 3.99
N VAL A 11 -34.68 -16.67 5.19
CA VAL A 11 -34.33 -16.14 6.50
C VAL A 11 -33.05 -16.81 7.05
N ALA A 12 -32.15 -15.96 7.57
CA ALA A 12 -31.20 -16.05 8.69
C ALA A 12 -30.57 -17.40 9.13
N VAL A 13 -29.24 -17.34 9.42
CA VAL A 13 -28.66 -17.72 10.73
C VAL A 13 -27.42 -16.85 11.02
N LEU A 14 -27.43 -16.15 12.16
CA LEU A 14 -26.28 -15.52 12.82
C LEU A 14 -25.52 -16.58 13.63
N ALA A 15 -24.20 -16.67 13.47
CA ALA A 15 -23.32 -17.31 14.43
C ALA A 15 -22.13 -16.39 14.72
N VAL A 16 -22.20 -15.69 15.84
CA VAL A 16 -21.08 -14.99 16.47
C VAL A 16 -20.36 -15.99 17.36
N THR A 17 -19.06 -16.20 17.12
CA THR A 17 -18.17 -16.82 18.11
C THR A 17 -17.01 -15.88 18.40
N LEU A 18 -17.17 -15.12 19.47
CA LEU A 18 -16.09 -14.40 20.15
C LEU A 18 -15.22 -15.42 20.88
N VAL A 19 -13.98 -15.64 20.42
CA VAL A 19 -12.92 -16.17 21.29
C VAL A 19 -12.18 -14.96 21.85
N GLY A 20 -12.65 -14.53 23.02
CA GLY A 20 -11.84 -13.75 23.95
C GLY A 20 -11.01 -14.72 24.78
N CYS A 21 -9.69 -14.56 24.78
CA CYS A 21 -8.83 -15.13 25.79
C CYS A 21 -8.12 -13.97 26.48
N SER A 22 -8.53 -13.73 27.72
CA SER A 22 -8.00 -12.75 28.65
C SER A 22 -6.93 -13.42 29.51
N SER A 23 -5.80 -12.71 29.65
CA SER A 23 -4.90 -12.56 30.82
C SER A 23 -4.26 -13.77 31.50
N ASP A 24 -2.92 -13.73 31.60
CA ASP A 24 -2.12 -13.98 32.83
C ASP A 24 -0.68 -13.47 32.56
N GLU A 25 -0.30 -12.28 33.03
CA GLU A 25 0.39 -11.96 34.30
C GLU A 25 1.78 -12.62 34.48
N GLY A 26 2.83 -11.79 34.58
CA GLY A 26 4.12 -12.22 35.13
C GLY A 26 5.34 -11.45 34.63
N GLY A 27 5.90 -10.59 35.49
CA GLY A 27 7.33 -10.27 35.43
C GLY A 27 7.70 -8.80 35.37
N GLU A 28 7.49 -8.08 36.47
CA GLU A 28 8.27 -6.90 36.85
C GLU A 28 9.77 -7.26 37.03
N THR A 29 10.69 -6.52 36.41
CA THR A 29 12.05 -6.31 36.98
C THR A 29 12.66 -5.00 36.45
N GLU A 30 12.56 -3.99 37.29
CA GLU A 30 13.57 -2.99 37.70
C GLU A 30 14.59 -2.41 36.69
N ALA A 31 14.38 -1.11 36.43
CA ALA A 31 15.33 0.02 36.50
C ALA A 31 16.85 -0.18 36.30
N ASP A 32 17.40 0.54 35.31
CA ASP A 32 18.64 1.33 35.44
C ASP A 32 18.64 2.44 34.36
N ALA A 33 18.30 3.68 34.72
CA ALA A 33 19.21 4.77 35.07
C ALA A 33 20.01 5.37 33.88
N THR A 34 19.62 6.62 33.54
CA THR A 34 20.49 7.75 33.15
C THR A 34 21.47 7.62 31.97
N ARG A 35 21.38 8.53 31.00
CA ARG A 35 22.11 9.83 30.99
C ARG A 35 22.15 10.46 29.59
N SER A 36 21.76 11.74 29.55
CA SER A 36 21.92 12.67 28.43
C SER A 36 23.36 12.85 27.94
N THR A 37 23.53 13.03 26.62
CA THR A 37 24.53 13.90 25.96
C THR A 37 23.95 14.29 24.59
N VAL A 38 23.33 15.47 24.44
CA VAL A 38 23.92 16.73 23.93
C VAL A 38 24.45 16.62 22.49
N ALA A 39 23.81 17.44 21.64
CA ALA A 39 24.12 17.72 20.24
C ALA A 39 25.50 18.35 20.03
N GLU A 40 26.04 18.26 18.81
CA GLU A 40 26.22 19.42 17.91
C GLU A 40 26.90 19.02 16.57
N PRO A 41 26.85 19.91 15.54
CA PRO A 41 26.84 19.56 14.12
C PRO A 41 28.21 19.74 13.44
N SER A 42 28.33 19.35 12.16
CA SER A 42 29.16 20.09 11.18
C SER A 42 28.87 19.67 9.74
N SER A 43 28.50 20.67 8.95
CA SER A 43 28.46 20.69 7.49
C SER A 43 29.86 20.60 6.88
N ALA A 44 29.98 20.05 5.67
CA ALA A 44 30.82 20.62 4.61
C ALA A 44 30.40 20.04 3.25
N SER A 45 30.15 20.96 2.33
CA SER A 45 29.76 20.78 0.93
C SER A 45 30.97 20.56 0.00
N ASP A 46 30.64 20.39 -1.28
CA ASP A 46 31.46 20.58 -2.50
C ASP A 46 32.33 19.38 -2.91
N ASP A 47 32.45 18.98 -4.18
CA ASP A 47 31.83 19.33 -5.46
C ASP A 47 32.38 18.28 -6.46
N SER A 48 31.67 18.11 -7.58
CA SER A 48 32.18 17.72 -8.91
C SER A 48 31.67 16.40 -9.51
N ALA A 49 30.89 16.63 -10.57
CA ALA A 49 30.95 15.97 -11.88
C ALA A 49 30.21 14.64 -12.07
N SER A 50 28.97 14.79 -12.55
CA SER A 50 28.46 14.21 -13.79
C SER A 50 28.90 12.79 -14.16
N ASP A 51 28.01 11.83 -13.98
CA ASP A 51 27.76 10.83 -15.02
C ASP A 51 26.27 10.46 -15.03
N ASP A 52 25.69 10.54 -16.22
CA ASP A 52 24.30 10.36 -16.55
C ASP A 52 24.02 8.85 -16.55
N SER A 53 23.46 8.32 -15.46
CA SER A 53 22.73 7.06 -15.44
C SER A 53 21.87 7.03 -14.19
N ALA A 54 20.66 7.58 -14.34
CA ALA A 54 19.57 7.46 -13.40
C ALA A 54 19.26 5.97 -13.16
N SER A 55 19.84 5.45 -12.09
CA SER A 55 19.36 4.31 -11.34
C SER A 55 19.73 4.63 -9.90
N ASP A 56 19.10 5.66 -9.35
CA ASP A 56 19.07 5.90 -7.91
C ASP A 56 18.28 4.75 -7.29
N ASP A 57 18.99 3.64 -7.10
CA ASP A 57 18.72 2.63 -6.10
C ASP A 57 18.78 3.36 -4.75
N SER A 58 17.67 4.00 -4.36
CA SER A 58 17.54 4.65 -3.07
C SER A 58 17.50 3.57 -2.00
N GLY A 59 18.69 3.23 -1.51
CA GLY A 59 18.93 2.17 -0.55
C GLY A 59 18.19 2.34 0.78
N SER A 60 17.68 1.19 1.23
CA SER A 60 17.46 0.77 2.61
C SER A 60 16.46 1.56 3.47
N ALA A 61 15.21 1.15 3.36
CA ALA A 61 14.52 0.61 4.52
C ALA A 61 14.11 -0.84 4.19
N GLU A 62 14.67 -1.83 4.88
CA GLU A 62 14.21 -3.23 4.87
C GLU A 62 12.82 -3.33 5.50
N SER A 63 11.82 -2.76 4.83
CA SER A 63 10.43 -2.76 5.27
C SER A 63 9.68 -3.80 4.44
N ALA A 64 9.72 -5.06 4.86
CA ALA A 64 8.83 -6.14 4.40
C ALA A 64 8.58 -6.27 2.87
N GLY A 65 9.49 -5.80 2.00
CA GLY A 65 9.28 -5.78 0.54
C GLY A 65 8.38 -4.66 0.01
N ILE A 66 8.16 -3.57 0.76
CA ILE A 66 7.43 -2.38 0.29
C ILE A 66 8.43 -1.40 -0.37
N PRO A 67 8.20 -0.96 -1.62
CA PRO A 67 9.08 0.01 -2.29
C PRO A 67 9.12 1.36 -1.54
N PRO A 68 10.18 2.16 -1.72
CA PRO A 68 10.24 3.53 -1.19
C PRO A 68 9.06 4.36 -1.72
N GLU A 69 8.76 5.47 -1.04
CA GLU A 69 7.71 6.36 -1.51
C GLU A 69 8.15 7.07 -2.81
N PRO A 70 7.39 6.94 -3.91
CA PRO A 70 7.75 7.58 -5.16
C PRO A 70 7.63 9.09 -5.04
N THR A 71 8.53 9.82 -5.70
CA THR A 71 8.52 11.29 -5.73
C THR A 71 8.64 11.81 -7.17
N GLY A 72 8.31 13.09 -7.38
CA GLY A 72 8.42 13.75 -8.69
C GLY A 72 7.75 12.97 -9.83
N ALA A 73 8.48 12.72 -10.90
CA ALA A 73 7.97 12.07 -12.11
C ALA A 73 7.49 10.63 -11.88
N GLU A 74 8.08 9.91 -10.93
CA GLU A 74 7.65 8.55 -10.60
C GLU A 74 6.28 8.57 -9.91
N ARG A 75 6.09 9.50 -8.98
CA ARG A 75 4.79 9.71 -8.31
C ARG A 75 3.70 10.05 -9.33
N ASP A 76 4.01 10.93 -10.27
CA ASP A 76 3.09 11.30 -11.34
C ASP A 76 2.74 10.10 -12.23
N ALA A 77 3.71 9.24 -12.54
CA ALA A 77 3.49 8.03 -13.33
C ALA A 77 2.59 7.02 -12.59
N VAL A 78 2.78 6.84 -11.28
CA VAL A 78 1.92 5.99 -10.44
C VAL A 78 0.49 6.52 -10.41
N LEU A 79 0.32 7.83 -10.14
CA LEU A 79 -1.00 8.45 -10.12
C LEU A 79 -1.67 8.39 -11.50
N ALA A 80 -0.92 8.57 -12.58
CA ALA A 80 -1.45 8.43 -13.94
C ALA A 80 -1.97 7.02 -14.21
N ALA A 81 -1.21 5.98 -13.82
CA ALA A 81 -1.61 4.58 -13.97
C ALA A 81 -2.88 4.24 -13.19
N ILE A 82 -3.02 4.77 -11.96
CA ILE A 82 -4.22 4.58 -11.13
C ILE A 82 -5.43 5.33 -11.71
N ARG A 83 -5.20 6.56 -12.19
CA ARG A 83 -6.24 7.42 -12.78
C ARG A 83 -6.80 6.86 -14.08
N ASP A 84 -5.99 6.14 -14.86
CA ASP A 84 -6.41 5.48 -16.11
C ASP A 84 -7.47 4.41 -15.87
N VAL A 85 -7.43 3.74 -14.70
CA VAL A 85 -8.44 2.77 -14.28
C VAL A 85 -9.68 3.49 -13.74
N ASN A 86 -9.48 4.39 -12.77
CA ASN A 86 -10.57 5.19 -12.24
C ASN A 86 -10.04 6.51 -11.68
N GLY A 87 -10.44 7.62 -12.29
CA GLY A 87 -9.96 8.94 -11.91
C GLY A 87 -10.36 9.40 -10.50
N ASN A 88 -11.37 8.78 -9.88
CA ASN A 88 -11.78 9.11 -8.52
C ASN A 88 -10.82 8.55 -7.46
N LEU A 89 -9.97 7.57 -7.83
CA LEU A 89 -8.97 7.00 -6.93
C LEU A 89 -7.87 8.00 -6.59
N THR A 90 -7.57 8.94 -7.48
CA THR A 90 -6.53 9.97 -7.25
C THR A 90 -7.09 11.25 -6.63
N HIS A 91 -8.29 11.23 -6.06
CA HIS A 91 -8.78 12.37 -5.26
C HIS A 91 -7.93 12.58 -4.01
N ASP A 92 -7.47 11.48 -3.42
CA ASP A 92 -6.48 11.45 -2.35
C ASP A 92 -5.21 10.80 -2.90
N GLU A 93 -4.29 11.64 -3.39
CA GLU A 93 -3.07 11.19 -4.08
C GLU A 93 -2.12 10.45 -3.13
N ASP A 94 -2.00 10.89 -1.88
CA ASP A 94 -1.14 10.22 -0.88
C ASP A 94 -1.67 8.82 -0.58
N LYS A 95 -2.98 8.69 -0.36
CA LYS A 95 -3.63 7.40 -0.16
C LYS A 95 -3.49 6.48 -1.37
N ALA A 96 -3.60 7.02 -2.58
CA ALA A 96 -3.41 6.26 -3.81
C ALA A 96 -1.98 5.72 -3.93
N VAL A 97 -0.98 6.54 -3.59
CA VAL A 97 0.44 6.15 -3.56
C VAL A 97 0.70 5.11 -2.49
N ASP A 98 0.17 5.28 -1.27
CA ASP A 98 0.32 4.29 -0.19
C ASP A 98 -0.36 2.96 -0.54
N ALA A 99 -1.54 3.00 -1.16
CA ALA A 99 -2.20 1.80 -1.67
C ALA A 99 -1.33 1.10 -2.73
N ALA A 100 -0.71 1.86 -3.64
CA ALA A 100 0.17 1.34 -4.67
C ALA A 100 1.40 0.64 -4.08
N ARG A 101 2.09 1.28 -3.12
CA ARG A 101 3.27 0.70 -2.44
C ARG A 101 2.93 -0.60 -1.72
N ASN A 102 1.81 -0.63 -1.01
CA ASN A 102 1.34 -1.83 -0.32
C ASN A 102 0.93 -2.95 -1.29
N GLN A 103 0.35 -2.59 -2.43
CA GLN A 103 0.00 -3.55 -3.47
C GLN A 103 1.26 -4.16 -4.10
N CYS A 104 2.30 -3.36 -4.33
CA CYS A 104 3.60 -3.85 -4.81
C CYS A 104 4.22 -4.90 -3.88
N SER A 105 4.23 -4.66 -2.57
CA SER A 105 4.67 -5.69 -1.60
C SER A 105 3.84 -6.97 -1.68
N SER A 106 2.53 -6.87 -1.92
CA SER A 106 1.65 -8.04 -2.09
C SER A 106 1.94 -8.80 -3.41
N LEU A 107 2.30 -8.07 -4.46
CA LEU A 107 2.66 -8.62 -5.78
C LEU A 107 3.98 -9.37 -5.75
N ASP A 108 4.95 -8.93 -4.93
CA ASP A 108 6.25 -9.58 -4.80
C ASP A 108 6.24 -10.70 -3.74
N GLY A 109 5.35 -10.63 -2.76
CA GLY A 109 5.14 -11.67 -1.74
C GLY A 109 4.40 -12.92 -2.24
N GLY A 110 3.97 -12.97 -3.50
CA GLY A 110 3.34 -14.16 -4.09
C GLY A 110 1.93 -14.48 -3.59
N GLY A 111 1.12 -13.45 -3.30
CA GLY A 111 -0.26 -13.64 -2.87
C GLY A 111 -1.12 -14.40 -3.89
N SER A 112 -2.11 -15.16 -3.40
CA SER A 112 -2.94 -16.05 -4.24
C SER A 112 -3.79 -15.32 -5.26
N ASP A 113 -4.27 -14.11 -4.92
CA ASP A 113 -5.21 -13.32 -5.74
C ASP A 113 -4.84 -11.81 -5.70
N PRO A 114 -3.77 -11.40 -6.40
CA PRO A 114 -3.29 -10.02 -6.36
C PRO A 114 -4.27 -9.04 -7.00
N ASP A 115 -5.06 -9.46 -7.99
CA ASP A 115 -6.05 -8.64 -8.68
C ASP A 115 -7.23 -8.29 -7.76
N HIS A 116 -7.75 -9.30 -7.06
CA HIS A 116 -8.79 -9.10 -6.05
C HIS A 116 -8.30 -8.24 -4.88
N SER A 117 -7.06 -8.46 -4.45
CA SER A 117 -6.43 -7.66 -3.38
C SER A 117 -6.30 -6.19 -3.78
N ALA A 118 -5.92 -5.92 -5.03
CA ALA A 118 -5.88 -4.56 -5.57
C ALA A 118 -7.29 -3.95 -5.62
N ALA A 119 -8.28 -4.68 -6.14
CA ALA A 119 -9.66 -4.22 -6.19
C ALA A 119 -10.19 -3.82 -4.81
N GLN A 120 -9.96 -4.64 -3.78
CA GLN A 120 -10.36 -4.30 -2.42
C GLN A 120 -9.59 -3.10 -1.85
N ARG A 121 -8.28 -3.04 -2.06
CA ARG A 121 -7.43 -1.98 -1.50
C ARG A 121 -7.73 -0.61 -2.08
N PHE A 122 -8.08 -0.54 -3.36
CA PHE A 122 -8.44 0.69 -4.05
C PHE A 122 -9.96 0.96 -4.04
N SER A 123 -10.78 0.07 -3.45
CA SER A 123 -12.20 0.34 -3.20
C SER A 123 -12.38 1.20 -1.95
N TYR A 124 -12.19 2.51 -2.10
CA TYR A 124 -12.37 3.48 -1.04
C TYR A 124 -13.15 4.71 -1.51
N ASP A 125 -13.59 5.54 -0.56
CA ASP A 125 -14.28 6.81 -0.81
C ASP A 125 -15.49 6.69 -1.77
N GLY A 126 -16.23 5.59 -1.60
CA GLY A 126 -17.43 5.27 -2.39
C GLY A 126 -17.13 4.66 -3.77
N VAL A 127 -15.86 4.44 -4.11
CA VAL A 127 -15.46 3.69 -5.30
C VAL A 127 -15.49 2.19 -4.96
N THR A 128 -16.11 1.41 -5.84
CA THR A 128 -16.04 -0.05 -5.80
C THR A 128 -15.40 -0.52 -7.10
N LEU A 129 -14.29 -1.22 -6.99
CA LEU A 129 -13.56 -1.77 -8.11
C LEU A 129 -13.83 -3.26 -8.26
N THR A 130 -13.74 -3.72 -9.50
CA THR A 130 -13.80 -5.14 -9.85
C THR A 130 -12.41 -5.75 -9.91
N ASP A 131 -12.33 -7.07 -9.96
CA ASP A 131 -11.04 -7.77 -10.14
C ASP A 131 -10.38 -7.37 -11.48
N ASP A 132 -11.17 -7.06 -12.52
CA ASP A 132 -10.66 -6.52 -13.79
C ASP A 132 -9.95 -5.18 -13.62
N ASP A 133 -10.52 -4.29 -12.80
CA ASP A 133 -9.92 -3.00 -12.47
C ASP A 133 -8.64 -3.20 -11.65
N GLY A 134 -8.70 -4.10 -10.65
CA GLY A 134 -7.54 -4.48 -9.84
C GLY A 134 -6.39 -5.01 -10.69
N ARG A 135 -6.68 -5.83 -11.71
CA ARG A 135 -5.68 -6.30 -12.68
C ARG A 135 -5.06 -5.14 -13.47
N HIS A 136 -5.87 -4.18 -13.94
CA HIS A 136 -5.33 -3.03 -14.66
C HIS A 136 -4.44 -2.16 -13.77
N ILE A 137 -4.80 -1.98 -12.50
CA ILE A 137 -3.95 -1.34 -11.50
C ILE A 137 -2.63 -2.10 -11.38
N ASN A 138 -2.67 -3.42 -11.18
CA ASN A 138 -1.45 -4.24 -11.07
C ASN A 138 -0.54 -4.12 -12.29
N ILE A 139 -1.10 -4.10 -13.51
CA ILE A 139 -0.33 -3.87 -14.75
C ILE A 139 0.32 -2.48 -14.75
N GLY A 140 -0.42 -1.46 -14.31
CA GLY A 140 0.07 -0.10 -14.16
C GLY A 140 1.25 -0.03 -13.19
N LEU A 141 1.08 -0.59 -11.99
CA LEU A 141 2.11 -0.61 -10.94
C LEU A 141 3.37 -1.39 -11.36
N ARG A 142 3.21 -2.52 -12.06
CA ARG A 142 4.34 -3.28 -12.62
C ARG A 142 5.12 -2.51 -13.70
N LYS A 143 4.55 -1.45 -14.29
CA LYS A 143 5.24 -0.59 -15.27
C LYS A 143 5.89 0.64 -14.65
N THR A 144 5.50 1.01 -13.43
CA THR A 144 5.92 2.26 -12.79
C THR A 144 6.68 1.98 -11.50
N LEU A 145 6.01 1.47 -10.47
CA LEU A 145 6.50 1.42 -9.09
C LEU A 145 7.17 0.10 -8.70
N CYS A 146 6.78 -1.03 -9.30
CA CYS A 146 7.31 -2.35 -8.93
C CYS A 146 7.47 -3.31 -10.12
N PRO A 147 8.41 -3.02 -11.04
CA PRO A 147 8.68 -3.91 -12.17
C PRO A 147 9.05 -5.33 -11.74
N GLN A 148 8.60 -6.34 -12.51
CA GLN A 148 9.02 -7.73 -12.27
C GLN A 148 10.52 -7.85 -12.56
N SER A 149 11.26 -8.42 -11.61
CA SER A 149 12.69 -8.72 -11.71
C SER A 149 12.97 -10.05 -12.39
#